data_AF-A0A0J6QP28-F1
#
_entry.id   AF-A0A0J6QP28-F1
#
_cell.length_a   1.000
_cell.length_b   1.000
_cell.length_c   1.000
_cell.angle_alpha   90.00
_cell.angle_beta   90.00
_cell.angle_gamma   90.00
#
_symmetry.space_group_name_H-M   'P 1'
#
loop_
_entity.id
_entity.type
_entity.pdbx_description
1 polymer ?
#
loop_
_entity_poly.entity_id
_entity_poly.type
_entity_poly.pdbx_seq_one_letter_code
_entity_poly.pdbx_strand_id
1 'polypeptide(L)' 'MNFTFSSHSRPDQARIEPATFQVQQIWQHVGGSPRDVSHLIDRTYRYHSVRELHWHLADRFSRPIRSLALSRV' A
#
# COMPACT_ATOMS: atom_id res chain seq x y z
N MET A 1 6.98 -5.85 -10.75
CA MET A 1 7.52 -5.73 -9.39
C MET A 1 6.39 -6.09 -8.46
N ASN A 2 6.61 -7.09 -7.62
CA ASN A 2 5.60 -7.50 -6.65
C ASN A 2 5.83 -6.70 -5.38
N PHE A 3 4.77 -6.13 -4.85
CA PHE A 3 4.74 -5.40 -3.61
C PHE A 3 3.85 -6.16 -2.64
N THR A 4 4.30 -6.22 -1.40
CA THR A 4 3.57 -6.92 -0.36
C THR A 4 3.36 -5.93 0.78
N PHE A 5 2.13 -5.78 1.24
CA PHE A 5 1.79 -4.79 2.26
C PHE A 5 0.98 -5.40 3.40
N SER A 6 1.19 -4.84 4.60
CA SER A 6 0.40 -5.19 5.78
C SER A 6 -0.49 -4.00 6.15
N SER A 7 -1.80 -4.24 6.15
CA SER A 7 -2.81 -3.24 6.48
C SER A 7 -3.39 -3.48 7.87
N HIS A 8 -3.50 -2.42 8.67
CA HIS A 8 -4.22 -2.47 9.93
C HIS A 8 -5.61 -1.85 9.74
N SER A 9 -6.63 -2.70 9.70
CA SER A 9 -8.03 -2.25 9.70
C SER A 9 -8.51 -2.27 11.13
N ARG A 10 -8.84 -1.10 11.69
CA ARG A 10 -9.49 -1.06 13.01
C ARG A 10 -10.94 -1.55 12.85
N PRO A 11 -11.36 -2.61 13.56
CA PRO A 11 -12.72 -3.12 13.46
C PRO A 11 -13.76 -2.23 14.17
N ASP A 12 -13.35 -1.13 14.81
CA ASP A 12 -14.17 -0.31 15.70
C ASP A 12 -14.70 0.98 15.03
N GLN A 13 -15.19 0.92 13.80
CA GLN A 13 -15.88 2.07 13.21
C GLN A 13 -17.03 1.64 12.29
N ALA A 14 -18.02 0.99 12.89
CA ALA A 14 -19.33 0.78 12.31
C ALA A 14 -20.14 2.09 12.25
N ARG A 15 -19.74 3.05 11.41
CA ARG A 15 -20.59 4.21 11.10
C ARG A 15 -20.12 4.93 9.83
N ILE A 16 -20.71 4.54 8.70
CA ILE A 16 -20.83 5.30 7.43
C ILE A 16 -19.59 6.14 7.05
N GLU A 17 -18.41 5.55 7.13
CA GLU A 17 -17.22 6.05 6.43
C GLU A 17 -16.78 4.95 5.46
N PRO A 18 -16.29 5.28 4.25
CA PRO A 18 -15.68 4.28 3.38
C PRO A 18 -14.57 3.60 4.18
N ALA A 19 -14.56 2.26 4.19
CA ALA A 19 -13.62 1.47 4.97
C ALA A 19 -12.18 1.80 4.54
N THR A 20 -11.56 2.75 5.23
CA THR A 20 -10.17 3.13 4.99
C THR A 20 -9.25 2.13 5.68
N PHE A 21 -8.07 1.92 5.11
CA PHE A 21 -7.02 1.12 5.72
C PHE A 21 -5.72 1.91 5.75
N GLN A 22 -4.96 1.71 6.81
CA GLN A 22 -3.61 2.26 6.94
C GLN A 22 -2.61 1.19 6.55
N VAL A 23 -1.62 1.59 5.74
CA VAL A 23 -0.53 0.71 5.34
C VAL A 23 0.64 0.95 6.28
N GLN A 24 0.98 -0.04 7.08
CA GLN A 24 2.11 0.09 8.01
C GLN A 24 3.44 -0.20 7.32
N GLN A 25 3.46 -1.24 6.49
CA GLN A 25 4.67 -1.69 5.81
C GLN A 25 4.38 -2.06 4.36
N ILE A 26 5.32 -1.70 3.49
CA ILE A 26 5.34 -2.06 2.08
C ILE A 26 6.72 -2.61 1.74
N TRP A 27 6.73 -3.82 1.20
CA TRP A 27 7.90 -4.51 0.70
C TRP A 27 7.86 -4.50 -0.80
N GLN A 28 8.97 -4.17 -1.44
CA GLN A 28 9.15 -4.21 -2.88
C GLN A 28 10.07 -5.37 -3.24
N HIS A 29 9.58 -6.32 -4.03
CA HIS A 29 10.37 -7.42 -4.56
C HIS A 29 10.89 -7.03 -5.96
N VAL A 30 12.16 -6.60 -6.03
CA VAL A 30 12.90 -6.38 -7.28
C VAL A 30 14.13 -7.28 -7.29
N GLY A 31 14.31 -8.09 -8.33
CA GLY A 31 15.59 -8.77 -8.57
C GLY A 31 16.01 -9.79 -7.49
N GLY A 32 15.06 -10.37 -6.76
CA GLY A 32 15.31 -11.45 -5.80
C GLY A 32 15.40 -11.03 -4.33
N SER A 33 15.58 -9.74 -4.03
CA SER A 33 15.60 -9.24 -2.65
C SER A 33 14.40 -8.35 -2.34
N PRO A 34 13.64 -8.62 -1.27
CA PRO A 34 12.62 -7.70 -0.77
C PRO A 34 13.31 -6.46 -0.20
N ARG A 35 12.91 -5.28 -0.66
CA ARG A 35 13.33 -3.98 -0.15
C ARG A 35 12.18 -3.34 0.59
N ASP A 36 12.39 -2.94 1.84
CA ASP A 36 11.41 -2.12 2.54
C ASP A 36 11.33 -0.75 1.86
N VAL A 37 10.11 -0.36 1.49
CA VAL A 37 9.80 0.92 0.86
C VAL A 37 8.70 1.66 1.63
N SER A 38 8.45 1.24 2.86
CA SER A 38 7.48 1.83 3.80
C SER A 38 7.78 3.30 4.14
N HIS A 39 8.97 3.80 3.80
CA HIS A 39 9.35 5.21 3.94
C HIS A 39 8.85 6.09 2.79
N LEU A 40 8.49 5.51 1.64
CA LEU A 40 8.01 6.27 0.47
C LEU A 40 6.51 6.57 0.53
N ILE A 41 5.79 5.90 1.44
CA ILE A 41 4.41 6.19 1.75
C ILE A 41 4.30 6.81 3.14
N ASP A 42 3.25 7.60 3.32
CA ASP A 42 2.88 8.07 4.64
C ASP A 42 2.08 6.97 5.35
N ARG A 43 2.60 6.50 6.50
CA ARG A 43 1.99 5.42 7.29
C ARG A 43 0.79 5.92 8.11
N THR A 44 0.67 7.23 8.29
CA THR A 44 -0.47 7.86 8.97
C THR A 44 -1.63 8.09 7.99
N TYR A 45 -1.33 8.13 6.68
CA TYR A 45 -2.31 8.27 5.62
C TYR A 45 -3.25 7.07 5.55
N ARG A 46 -4.55 7.38 5.43
CA ARG A 46 -5.63 6.42 5.35
C ARG A 46 -6.03 6.25 3.91
N TYR A 47 -5.76 5.09 3.34
CA TYR A 47 -6.13 4.77 1.98
C TYR A 47 -7.58 4.33 1.92
N HIS A 48 -8.32 4.88 0.96
CA HIS A 48 -9.72 4.50 0.74
C HIS A 48 -9.85 3.21 -0.10
N SER A 49 -8.80 2.83 -0.81
CA SER A 49 -8.80 1.66 -1.70
C SER A 49 -7.39 1.23 -2.08
N VAL A 50 -7.22 -0.05 -2.42
CA VAL A 50 -5.96 -0.59 -2.98
C VAL A 50 -5.56 0.14 -4.27
N ARG A 51 -6.55 0.63 -5.04
CA ARG A 51 -6.31 1.43 -6.24
C ARG A 51 -5.65 2.78 -5.93
N GLU A 52 -6.01 3.44 -4.83
CA GLU A 52 -5.40 4.71 -4.41
C GLU A 52 -3.96 4.48 -3.93
N LEU A 53 -3.74 3.40 -3.17
CA LEU A 53 -2.40 2.96 -2.83
C LEU A 53 -1.56 2.70 -4.10
N HIS A 54 -2.12 2.01 -5.11
CA HIS A 54 -1.46 1.83 -6.40
C HIS A 54 -1.08 3.14 -7.09
N TRP A 55 -1.98 4.14 -7.07
CA TRP A 55 -1.68 5.46 -7.63
C TRP A 55 -0.55 6.17 -6.87
N HIS A 56 -0.59 6.17 -5.53
CA HIS A 56 0.47 6.75 -4.70
C HIS A 56 1.82 6.06 -4.94
N LEU A 57 1.82 4.73 -5.05
CA LEU A 57 3.05 4.00 -5.36
C LEU A 57 3.52 4.34 -6.78
N ALA A 58 2.65 4.32 -7.78
CA ALA A 58 3.02 4.65 -9.16
C ALA A 58 3.61 6.06 -9.30
N ASP A 59 3.02 7.04 -8.60
CA ASP A 59 3.50 8.42 -8.51
C ASP A 59 4.92 8.49 -7.91
N ARG A 60 5.12 7.89 -6.73
CA ARG A 60 6.41 7.91 -6.02
C ARG A 60 7.50 7.09 -6.69
N PHE A 61 7.16 5.98 -7.33
CA PHE A 61 8.10 5.11 -8.03
C PHE A 61 8.31 5.50 -9.50
N SER A 62 7.59 6.51 -10.00
CA SER A 62 7.59 6.95 -11.40
C SER A 62 7.43 5.78 -12.39
N ARG A 63 6.59 4.80 -12.04
CA ARG A 63 6.39 3.55 -12.78
C ARG A 63 4.91 3.30 -13.06
N PRO A 64 4.58 2.66 -14.18
CA PRO A 64 3.19 2.40 -14.53
C PRO A 64 2.53 1.46 -13.51
N ILE A 65 1.27 1.78 -13.15
CA ILE A 65 0.43 1.03 -12.19
C ILE A 65 0.38 -0.47 -12.52
N ARG A 66 0.41 -0.82 -13.81
CA ARG A 66 0.36 -2.20 -14.32
C ARG A 66 1.54 -3.07 -13.88
N SER A 67 2.65 -2.46 -13.45
CA SER A 67 3.86 -3.16 -13.03
C SER A 67 3.94 -3.40 -11.53
N LEU A 68 2.96 -2.93 -10.76
CA LEU A 68 2.86 -3.10 -9.31
C LEU A 68 1.82 -4.18 -9.02
N ALA A 69 2.23 -5.34 -8.50
CA ALA A 69 1.29 -6.29 -7.93
C ALA A 69 1.25 -6.04 -6.42
N LEU A 70 0.08 -5.91 -5.80
CA LEU A 70 -0.04 -5.72 -4.36
C LEU A 70 -0.61 -6.98 -3.70
N SER A 71 0.14 -7.58 -2.78
CA SER A 71 -0.29 -8.71 -1.96
C SER A 71 -0.47 -8.27 -0.51
N ARG A 72 -1.63 -8.56 0.08
CA ARG A 72 -1.86 -8.35 1.51
C ARG A 72 -1.34 -9.56 2.28
N VAL A 73 -0.45 -9.35 3.26
CA VAL A 73 -0.01 -10.39 4.23
C VAL A 73 -0.96 -10.43 5.42
#